data_AF-A0A7W0QQR8-F1
#
_entry.id   AF-A0A7W0QQR8-F1
#
_cell.length_a   1.000
_cell.length_b   1.000
_cell.length_c   1.000
_cell.angle_alpha   90.00
_cell.angle_beta   90.00
_cell.angle_gamma   90.00
#
_symmetry.space_group_name_H-M   'P 1'
#
loop_
_entity.id
_entity.type
_entity.pdbx_description
1 polymer ?
#
loop_
_entity_poly.entity_id
_entity_poly.type
_entity_poly.pdbx_seq_one_letter_code
_entity_poly.pdbx_strand_id
1 'polypeptide(L)'
;MQRLGRILLHRGDAAGAETLIAEALRVATITNAEWTLPSNLEALGACALARGDGRRAAALLAECLTMIRDGWGIFGPVRSYSFFWFTAAGCLESLGMIAAGIGEDEPAGRLCGAADALRERRGERSSALQEARLERAISPMRNGRGGVAFTTAWAAGRALSPEAACDEGRAFAAGVIAAAPRRRTKFG
;
A
#
# COMPACT_ATOMS: atom_id res chain seq x y z
N MET A 1 19.64 -3.94 1.81
CA MET A 1 18.62 -4.90 2.29
C MET A 1 17.24 -4.65 1.70
N GLN A 2 16.66 -3.45 1.82
CA GLN A 2 15.34 -3.09 1.26
C GLN A 2 15.16 -3.40 -0.25
N ARG A 3 16.14 -3.03 -1.09
CA ARG A 3 16.13 -3.36 -2.53
C ARG A 3 16.11 -4.87 -2.79
N LEU A 4 16.68 -5.67 -1.89
CA LEU A 4 16.72 -7.13 -1.97
C LEU A 4 15.38 -7.76 -1.56
N GLY A 5 14.73 -7.24 -0.52
CA GLY A 5 13.37 -7.67 -0.13
C GLY A 5 12.35 -7.45 -1.24
N ARG A 6 12.46 -6.32 -1.97
CA ARG A 6 11.64 -6.04 -3.16
C ARG A 6 11.94 -7.03 -4.30
N ILE A 7 13.22 -7.36 -4.53
CA ILE A 7 13.64 -8.38 -5.52
C ILE A 7 13.09 -9.78 -5.16
N LEU A 8 12.99 -10.13 -3.88
CA LEU A 8 12.42 -11.42 -3.46
C LEU A 8 10.90 -11.48 -3.60
N LEU A 9 10.21 -10.38 -3.30
CA LEU A 9 8.81 -10.19 -3.71
C LEU A 9 8.61 -10.30 -5.23
N HIS A 10 9.60 -9.88 -6.02
CA HIS A 10 9.59 -10.04 -7.47
C HIS A 10 9.81 -11.49 -7.92
N ARG A 11 10.42 -12.34 -7.08
CA ARG A 11 10.65 -13.78 -7.34
C ARG A 11 9.58 -14.70 -6.73
N GLY A 12 8.57 -14.15 -6.07
CA GLY A 12 7.50 -14.93 -5.42
C GLY A 12 7.87 -15.49 -4.04
N ASP A 13 9.09 -15.21 -3.55
CA ASP A 13 9.54 -15.63 -2.23
C ASP A 13 9.17 -14.58 -1.17
N ALA A 14 7.87 -14.55 -0.85
CA ALA A 14 7.35 -13.65 0.17
C ALA A 14 7.90 -13.98 1.58
N ALA A 15 8.30 -15.23 1.83
CA ALA A 15 8.83 -15.65 3.13
C ALA A 15 10.28 -15.19 3.33
N GLY A 16 11.12 -15.32 2.31
CA GLY A 16 12.47 -14.77 2.29
C GLY A 16 12.48 -13.24 2.37
N ALA A 17 11.55 -12.58 1.66
CA ALA A 17 11.38 -11.14 1.74
C ALA A 17 11.01 -10.66 3.16
N GLU A 18 10.04 -11.31 3.82
CA GLU A 18 9.61 -10.96 5.18
C GLU A 18 10.75 -11.10 6.20
N THR A 19 11.52 -12.19 6.11
CA THR A 19 12.66 -12.43 7.00
C THR A 19 13.72 -11.34 6.87
N LEU A 20 14.10 -10.98 5.65
CA LEU A 20 15.13 -9.98 5.39
C LEU A 20 14.68 -8.55 5.72
N ILE A 21 13.38 -8.24 5.55
CA ILE A 21 12.84 -6.92 5.92
C ILE A 21 12.70 -6.81 7.45
N ALA A 22 12.28 -7.88 8.13
CA ALA A 22 12.24 -7.91 9.60
C ALA A 22 13.66 -7.76 10.21
N GLU A 23 14.66 -8.39 9.61
CA GLU A 23 16.05 -8.20 10.01
C GLU A 23 16.53 -6.76 9.76
N ALA A 24 16.18 -6.16 8.60
CA ALA A 24 16.48 -4.77 8.31
C ALA A 24 15.80 -3.79 9.31
N LEU A 25 14.58 -4.10 9.77
CA LEU A 25 13.86 -3.33 10.78
C LEU A 25 14.59 -3.36 12.14
N ARG A 26 15.05 -4.55 12.53
CA ARG A 26 15.83 -4.76 13.76
C ARG A 26 17.18 -4.03 13.70
N VAL A 27 17.82 -3.99 12.53
CA VAL A 27 19.07 -3.23 12.35
C VAL A 27 18.79 -1.72 12.36
N ALA A 28 17.75 -1.25 11.68
CA ALA A 28 17.40 0.18 11.62
C ALA A 28 17.03 0.77 12.99
N THR A 29 16.40 -0.02 13.86
CA THR A 29 16.12 0.36 15.26
C THR A 29 17.40 0.45 16.11
N ILE A 30 18.38 -0.42 15.87
CA ILE A 30 19.69 -0.37 16.55
C ILE A 30 20.56 0.79 16.04
N THR A 31 20.46 1.15 14.76
CA THR A 31 21.31 2.18 14.12
C THR A 31 20.67 3.56 14.03
N ASN A 32 19.51 3.76 14.67
CA ASN A 32 18.73 5.01 14.65
C ASN A 32 18.37 5.48 13.22
N ALA A 33 18.21 4.53 12.29
CA ALA A 33 17.80 4.78 10.90
C ALA A 33 16.28 4.75 10.74
N GLU A 34 15.57 5.36 11.70
CA GLU A 34 14.11 5.36 11.83
C GLU A 34 13.40 5.96 10.60
N TRP A 35 14.10 6.81 9.84
CA TRP A 35 13.61 7.36 8.57
C TRP A 35 13.32 6.29 7.48
N THR A 36 13.85 5.07 7.63
CA THR A 36 13.57 3.94 6.73
C THR A 36 12.28 3.19 7.08
N LEU A 37 11.74 3.42 8.28
CA LEU A 37 10.62 2.65 8.84
C LEU A 37 9.37 2.62 7.95
N PRO A 38 8.87 3.74 7.38
CA PRO A 38 7.70 3.70 6.48
C PRO A 38 7.90 2.75 5.30
N SER A 39 9.10 2.79 4.70
CA SER A 39 9.39 1.97 3.52
C SER A 39 9.59 0.48 3.84
N ASN A 40 9.93 0.14 5.08
CA ASN A 40 9.97 -1.24 5.56
C ASN A 40 8.56 -1.74 5.87
N LEU A 41 7.70 -0.91 6.49
CA LEU A 41 6.29 -1.22 6.74
C LEU A 41 5.52 -1.47 5.44
N GLU A 42 5.73 -0.63 4.42
CA GLU A 42 5.14 -0.82 3.08
C GLU A 42 5.53 -2.18 2.48
N ALA A 43 6.82 -2.52 2.53
CA ALA A 43 7.32 -3.77 1.98
C ALA A 43 6.81 -5.01 2.75
N LEU A 44 6.70 -4.93 4.09
CA LEU A 44 6.07 -5.99 4.90
C LEU A 44 4.58 -6.13 4.59
N GLY A 45 3.87 -5.02 4.38
CA GLY A 45 2.47 -5.02 3.96
C GLY A 45 2.28 -5.73 2.62
N ALA A 46 3.13 -5.42 1.64
CA ALA A 46 3.14 -6.11 0.34
C ALA A 46 3.45 -7.62 0.48
N CYS A 47 4.35 -8.02 1.39
CA CYS A 47 4.60 -9.43 1.70
C CYS A 47 3.36 -10.12 2.28
N ALA A 48 2.71 -9.50 3.25
CA ALA A 48 1.48 -10.04 3.84
C ALA A 48 0.38 -10.21 2.79
N LEU A 49 0.22 -9.23 1.89
CA LEU A 49 -0.73 -9.30 0.79
C LEU A 49 -0.41 -10.45 -0.18
N ALA A 50 0.86 -10.64 -0.55
CA ALA A 50 1.28 -11.74 -1.42
C ALA A 50 1.04 -13.12 -0.79
N ARG A 51 0.97 -13.22 0.54
CA ARG A 51 0.62 -14.45 1.28
C ARG A 51 -0.88 -14.61 1.51
N GLY A 52 -1.70 -13.69 1.00
CA GLY A 52 -3.16 -13.69 1.19
C GLY A 52 -3.63 -13.14 2.54
N ASP A 53 -2.74 -12.62 3.38
CA ASP A 53 -3.11 -11.99 4.65
C ASP A 53 -3.42 -10.50 4.43
N GLY A 54 -4.56 -10.24 3.78
CA GLY A 54 -5.03 -8.89 3.47
C GLY A 54 -5.25 -8.03 4.72
N ARG A 55 -5.54 -8.64 5.88
CA ARG A 55 -5.77 -7.90 7.13
C ARG A 55 -4.46 -7.42 7.74
N ARG A 56 -3.44 -8.29 7.82
CA ARG A 56 -2.10 -7.89 8.27
C ARG A 56 -1.49 -6.87 7.30
N ALA A 57 -1.71 -7.05 6.00
CA ALA A 57 -1.31 -6.06 5.00
C ALA A 57 -1.96 -4.70 5.29
N ALA A 58 -3.29 -4.63 5.45
CA ALA A 58 -3.98 -3.39 5.74
C ALA A 58 -3.44 -2.68 7.01
N ALA A 59 -3.16 -3.43 8.08
CA ALA A 59 -2.59 -2.86 9.31
C ALA A 59 -1.22 -2.21 9.11
N LEU A 60 -0.29 -2.91 8.47
CA LEU A 60 1.07 -2.42 8.20
C LEU A 60 1.06 -1.19 7.27
N LEU A 61 0.21 -1.23 6.25
CA LEU A 61 0.06 -0.13 5.28
C LEU A 61 -0.58 1.10 5.93
N ALA A 62 -1.56 0.92 6.83
CA ALA A 62 -2.18 2.03 7.57
C ALA A 62 -1.20 2.71 8.52
N GLU A 63 -0.35 1.94 9.19
CA GLU A 63 0.71 2.46 10.06
C GLU A 63 1.71 3.28 9.24
N CYS A 64 2.16 2.76 8.10
CA CYS A 64 3.02 3.49 7.16
C CYS A 64 2.40 4.82 6.71
N LEU A 65 1.14 4.80 6.26
CA LEU A 65 0.44 6.02 5.84
C LEU A 65 0.25 7.01 6.99
N THR A 66 0.07 6.55 8.23
CA THR A 66 -0.01 7.41 9.42
C THR A 66 1.32 8.13 9.64
N MET A 67 2.44 7.41 9.58
CA MET A 67 3.77 8.01 9.73
C MET A 67 4.08 9.05 8.66
N ILE A 68 3.70 8.75 7.41
CA ILE A 68 3.86 9.64 6.25
C ILE A 68 2.97 10.89 6.41
N ARG A 69 1.73 10.71 6.88
CA ARG A 69 0.74 11.77 7.08
C ARG A 69 1.12 12.73 8.21
N ASP A 70 1.57 12.18 9.34
CA ASP A 70 1.77 12.91 10.59
C ASP A 70 3.18 13.48 10.73
N GLY A 71 4.13 13.07 9.87
CA GLY A 71 5.47 13.64 9.79
C GLY A 71 6.37 13.24 10.97
N TRP A 72 6.61 11.94 11.13
CA TRP A 72 7.33 11.40 12.29
C TRP A 72 8.80 11.85 12.42
N GLY A 73 9.17 12.30 13.63
CA GLY A 73 10.34 11.77 14.34
C GLY A 73 11.63 12.60 14.39
N ILE A 74 12.25 12.94 13.25
CA ILE A 74 13.61 13.54 13.26
C ILE A 74 13.73 14.75 12.33
N PHE A 75 12.82 14.89 11.37
CA PHE A 75 12.83 15.96 10.37
C PHE A 75 11.85 17.10 10.67
N GLY A 76 11.11 17.06 11.79
CA GLY A 76 10.09 18.08 12.11
C GLY A 76 8.96 18.15 11.05
N PRO A 77 8.15 19.22 11.02
CA PRO A 77 7.04 19.40 10.09
C PRO A 77 7.52 19.76 8.67
N VAL A 78 8.54 19.09 8.14
CA VAL A 78 8.99 19.31 6.77
C VAL A 78 8.07 18.52 5.84
N ARG A 79 6.88 19.09 5.64
CA ARG A 79 5.79 18.67 4.73
C ARG A 79 6.19 18.65 3.24
N SER A 80 7.47 18.80 2.92
CA SER A 80 7.97 19.05 1.57
C SER A 80 8.75 17.91 0.95
N TYR A 81 8.87 16.75 1.61
CA TYR A 81 9.64 15.65 1.02
C TYR A 81 8.75 14.74 0.17
N SER A 82 8.75 15.03 -1.13
CA SER A 82 8.36 14.10 -2.21
C SER A 82 8.99 12.70 -2.08
N PHE A 83 10.01 12.54 -1.23
CA PHE A 83 10.65 11.27 -0.92
C PHE A 83 9.69 10.21 -0.36
N PHE A 84 8.76 10.58 0.52
CA PHE A 84 7.85 9.61 1.14
C PHE A 84 6.63 9.29 0.28
N TRP A 85 6.33 10.10 -0.74
CA TRP A 85 5.13 9.91 -1.57
C TRP A 85 5.23 8.67 -2.45
N PHE A 86 6.46 8.25 -2.79
CA PHE A 86 6.68 6.95 -3.42
C PHE A 86 6.23 5.79 -2.53
N THR A 87 6.54 5.86 -1.24
CA THR A 87 6.13 4.84 -0.26
C THR A 87 4.61 4.88 -0.06
N ALA A 88 4.02 6.07 0.03
CA ALA A 88 2.57 6.23 0.10
C ALA A 88 1.86 5.62 -1.13
N ALA A 89 2.39 5.86 -2.33
CA ALA A 89 1.84 5.26 -3.55
C ALA A 89 1.90 3.72 -3.54
N GLY A 90 2.98 3.12 -3.01
CA GLY A 90 3.07 1.67 -2.80
C GLY A 90 2.02 1.12 -1.83
N CYS A 91 1.75 1.87 -0.76
CA CYS A 91 0.70 1.52 0.20
C CYS A 91 -0.69 1.58 -0.43
N LEU A 92 -0.99 2.67 -1.14
CA LEU A 92 -2.30 2.89 -1.78
C LEU A 92 -2.59 1.88 -2.88
N GLU A 93 -1.57 1.52 -3.68
CA GLU A 93 -1.69 0.44 -4.66
C GLU A 93 -2.00 -0.91 -3.98
N SER A 94 -1.28 -1.26 -2.92
CA SER A 94 -1.52 -2.51 -2.19
C SER A 94 -2.90 -2.55 -1.53
N LEU A 95 -3.38 -1.42 -1.00
CA LEU A 95 -4.74 -1.30 -0.48
C LEU A 95 -5.80 -1.38 -1.60
N GLY A 96 -5.53 -0.78 -2.76
CA GLY A 96 -6.37 -0.91 -3.95
C GLY A 96 -6.47 -2.36 -4.43
N MET A 97 -5.38 -3.14 -4.35
CA MET A 97 -5.39 -4.58 -4.61
C MET A 97 -6.21 -5.38 -3.58
N ILE A 98 -6.21 -4.95 -2.32
CA ILE A 98 -7.07 -5.56 -1.28
C ILE A 98 -8.54 -5.26 -1.57
N ALA A 99 -8.89 -4.00 -1.84
CA ALA A 99 -10.23 -3.59 -2.27
C ALA A 99 -10.69 -4.39 -3.48
N ALA A 100 -9.77 -4.60 -4.42
CA ALA A 100 -10.02 -5.40 -5.60
C ALA A 100 -10.35 -6.87 -5.26
N GLY A 101 -9.57 -7.48 -4.38
CA GLY A 101 -9.78 -8.87 -3.94
C GLY A 101 -11.09 -9.10 -3.18
N ILE A 102 -11.64 -8.07 -2.54
CA ILE A 102 -12.94 -8.14 -1.84
C ILE A 102 -14.13 -7.68 -2.69
N GLY A 103 -13.90 -7.27 -3.95
CA GLY A 103 -14.95 -6.84 -4.88
C GLY A 103 -15.45 -5.41 -4.68
N GLU A 104 -14.69 -4.56 -3.99
CA GLU A 104 -15.02 -3.15 -3.78
C GLU A 104 -14.42 -2.29 -4.92
N ASP A 105 -15.10 -2.28 -6.07
CA ASP A 105 -14.63 -1.64 -7.31
C ASP A 105 -14.39 -0.12 -7.18
N GLU A 106 -15.23 0.58 -6.41
CA GLU A 106 -15.09 2.04 -6.19
C GLU A 106 -13.87 2.37 -5.31
N PRO A 107 -13.70 1.80 -4.10
CA PRO A 107 -12.47 1.95 -3.33
C PRO A 107 -11.21 1.51 -4.07
N ALA A 108 -11.28 0.42 -4.84
CA ALA A 108 -10.16 -0.03 -5.68
C ALA A 108 -9.76 1.04 -6.71
N GLY A 109 -10.74 1.60 -7.43
CA GLY A 109 -10.51 2.68 -8.39
C GLY A 109 -9.91 3.93 -7.73
N ARG A 110 -10.50 4.41 -6.65
CA ARG A 110 -10.04 5.61 -5.91
C ARG A 110 -8.61 5.47 -5.42
N LEU A 111 -8.28 4.37 -4.75
CA LEU A 111 -6.94 4.14 -4.18
C LEU A 111 -5.87 3.98 -5.27
N CYS A 112 -6.18 3.26 -6.35
CA CYS A 112 -5.23 3.09 -7.45
C CYS A 112 -5.03 4.39 -8.24
N GLY A 113 -6.08 5.18 -8.45
CA GLY A 113 -5.96 6.52 -9.04
C GLY A 113 -5.12 7.47 -8.19
N ALA A 114 -5.29 7.43 -6.88
CA ALA A 114 -4.47 8.23 -5.96
C ALA A 114 -2.98 7.81 -6.00
N ALA A 115 -2.70 6.50 -6.05
CA ALA A 115 -1.35 5.96 -6.19
C ALA A 115 -0.68 6.41 -7.51
N ASP A 116 -1.44 6.41 -8.61
CA ASP A 116 -0.99 6.85 -9.94
C ASP A 116 -0.59 8.33 -9.93
N ALA A 117 -1.45 9.21 -9.43
CA ALA A 117 -1.17 10.65 -9.35
C ALA A 117 0.04 10.97 -8.46
N LEU A 118 0.26 10.22 -7.38
CA LEU A 118 1.43 10.41 -6.52
C LEU A 118 2.76 10.05 -7.21
N ARG A 119 2.74 9.03 -8.08
CA ARG A 119 3.93 8.62 -8.84
C ARG A 119 4.25 9.62 -9.95
N GLU A 120 3.22 10.09 -10.66
CA GLU A 120 3.35 11.09 -11.71
C GLU A 120 3.95 12.41 -11.17
N ARG A 121 3.48 12.89 -10.01
CA ARG A 121 3.96 14.13 -9.39
C ARG A 121 5.44 14.11 -9.02
N ARG A 122 6.04 12.94 -8.85
CA ARG A 122 7.46 12.80 -8.53
C ARG A 122 8.36 12.75 -9.77
N GLY A 123 7.79 12.68 -10.98
CA GLY A 123 8.54 12.52 -12.23
C GLY A 123 9.27 11.17 -12.35
N GLU A 124 9.07 10.26 -11.40
CA GLU A 124 9.59 8.91 -11.41
C GLU A 124 8.61 8.03 -12.17
N ARG A 125 8.92 7.70 -13.43
CA ARG A 125 8.20 6.64 -14.14
C ARG A 125 8.27 5.37 -13.30
N SER A 126 7.10 4.81 -12.99
CA SER A 126 6.97 3.49 -12.37
C SER A 126 7.82 2.48 -13.12
N SER A 127 8.46 1.54 -12.42
CA SER A 127 9.15 0.47 -13.14
C SER A 127 8.14 -0.32 -13.99
N ALA A 128 8.52 -0.74 -15.21
CA ALA A 128 7.63 -1.48 -16.11
C ALA A 128 6.99 -2.73 -15.46
N LEU A 129 7.66 -3.33 -14.48
CA LEU A 129 7.14 -4.45 -13.70
C LEU A 129 6.02 -4.06 -12.72
N GLN A 130 6.10 -2.87 -12.11
CA GLN A 130 5.03 -2.34 -11.26
C GLN A 130 3.82 -1.97 -12.12
N GLU A 131 4.03 -1.31 -13.26
CA GLU A 131 2.96 -1.01 -14.22
C GLU A 131 2.24 -2.28 -14.67
N ALA A 132 2.98 -3.34 -15.00
CA ALA A 132 2.40 -4.63 -15.39
C ALA A 132 1.64 -5.33 -14.25
N ARG A 133 2.05 -5.17 -12.98
CA ARG A 133 1.35 -5.71 -11.82
C ARG A 133 0.05 -4.96 -11.55
N LEU A 134 0.10 -3.63 -11.58
CA LEU A 134 -1.07 -2.78 -11.44
C LEU A 134 -2.09 -3.08 -12.53
N GLU A 135 -1.66 -3.05 -13.80
CA GLU A 135 -2.55 -3.31 -14.95
C GLU A 135 -3.20 -4.68 -14.84
N ARG A 136 -2.45 -5.72 -14.42
CA ARG A 136 -3.02 -7.05 -14.20
C ARG A 136 -4.08 -7.07 -13.10
N ALA A 137 -3.87 -6.32 -12.02
CA ALA A 137 -4.80 -6.26 -10.89
C ALA A 137 -6.07 -5.47 -11.25
N ILE A 138 -5.95 -4.38 -12.00
CA ILE A 138 -7.08 -3.48 -12.32
C ILE A 138 -7.81 -3.84 -13.63
N SER A 139 -7.18 -4.58 -14.54
CA SER A 139 -7.76 -4.99 -15.82
C SER A 139 -9.13 -5.67 -15.67
N PRO A 140 -9.34 -6.63 -14.74
CA PRO A 140 -10.66 -7.24 -14.54
C PRO A 140 -11.74 -6.25 -14.09
N MET A 141 -11.36 -5.21 -13.35
CA MET A 141 -12.29 -4.20 -12.83
C MET A 141 -12.65 -3.16 -13.88
N ARG A 142 -11.63 -2.67 -14.60
CA ARG A 142 -11.83 -1.75 -15.72
C ARG A 142 -12.65 -2.37 -16.84
N ASN A 143 -12.46 -3.66 -17.10
CA ASN A 143 -13.15 -4.38 -18.18
C ASN A 143 -14.39 -5.15 -17.70
N GLY A 144 -14.66 -5.15 -16.39
CA GLY A 144 -15.81 -5.81 -15.78
C GLY A 144 -17.08 -4.96 -15.86
N ARG A 145 -18.19 -5.49 -15.31
CA ARG A 145 -19.48 -4.76 -15.28
C ARG A 145 -19.42 -3.44 -14.49
N GLY A 146 -18.46 -3.30 -13.58
CA GLY A 146 -18.17 -2.09 -12.81
C GLY A 146 -17.20 -1.10 -13.48
N GLY A 147 -16.78 -1.32 -14.73
CA GLY A 147 -15.69 -0.55 -15.36
C GLY A 147 -15.91 0.97 -15.42
N VAL A 148 -17.15 1.43 -15.59
CA VAL A 148 -17.50 2.86 -15.56
C VAL A 148 -17.38 3.45 -14.15
N ALA A 149 -17.82 2.71 -13.13
CA ALA A 149 -17.68 3.12 -11.74
C ALA A 149 -16.20 3.14 -11.33
N PHE A 150 -15.43 2.12 -11.72
CA PHE A 150 -13.99 2.04 -11.50
C PHE A 150 -13.23 3.21 -12.14
N THR A 151 -13.52 3.54 -13.41
CA THR A 151 -12.84 4.63 -14.12
C THR A 151 -13.20 6.00 -13.55
N THR A 152 -14.44 6.18 -13.10
CA THR A 152 -14.89 7.41 -12.42
C THR A 152 -14.20 7.54 -11.05
N ALA A 153 -14.18 6.45 -10.29
CA ALA A 153 -13.48 6.36 -9.01
C ALA A 153 -11.97 6.62 -9.16
N TRP A 154 -11.34 6.10 -10.21
CA TRP A 154 -9.95 6.36 -10.56
C TRP A 154 -9.68 7.84 -10.83
N ALA A 155 -10.53 8.50 -11.62
CA ALA A 155 -10.40 9.93 -11.88
C ALA A 155 -10.55 10.75 -10.59
N ALA A 156 -11.50 10.38 -9.72
CA ALA A 156 -11.67 11.00 -8.41
C ALA A 156 -10.44 10.81 -7.51
N GLY A 157 -9.86 9.61 -7.50
CA GLY A 157 -8.61 9.30 -6.79
C GLY A 157 -7.42 10.12 -7.29
N ARG A 158 -7.27 10.29 -8.61
CA ARG A 158 -6.20 11.11 -9.20
C ARG A 158 -6.30 12.60 -8.83
N ALA A 159 -7.50 13.08 -8.49
CA ALA A 159 -7.73 14.46 -8.09
C ALA A 159 -7.38 14.75 -6.61
N LEU A 160 -7.08 13.72 -5.81
CA LEU A 160 -6.78 13.89 -4.39
C LEU A 160 -5.43 14.58 -4.16
N SER A 161 -5.34 15.36 -3.08
CA SER A 161 -4.05 15.79 -2.55
C SER A 161 -3.30 14.58 -1.96
N PRO A 162 -1.97 14.64 -1.80
CA PRO A 162 -1.20 13.54 -1.20
C PRO A 162 -1.67 13.19 0.19
N GLU A 163 -2.04 14.22 0.96
CA GLU A 163 -2.59 14.09 2.30
C GLU A 163 -3.95 13.40 2.29
N ALA A 164 -4.86 13.84 1.42
CA ALA A 164 -6.18 13.25 1.28
C ALA A 164 -6.10 11.79 0.82
N ALA A 165 -5.16 11.46 -0.07
CA ALA A 165 -4.88 10.10 -0.48
C ALA A 165 -4.44 9.22 0.71
N CYS A 166 -3.55 9.72 1.57
CA CYS A 166 -3.13 9.00 2.79
C CYS A 166 -4.29 8.83 3.79
N ASP A 167 -5.15 9.85 3.93
CA ASP A 167 -6.34 9.79 4.77
C ASP A 167 -7.34 8.73 4.25
N GLU A 168 -7.57 8.67 2.94
CA GLU A 168 -8.46 7.71 2.29
C GLU A 168 -7.97 6.27 2.41
N GLY A 169 -6.66 6.04 2.17
CA GLY A 169 -6.05 4.72 2.35
C GLY A 169 -6.15 4.22 3.80
N ARG A 170 -5.94 5.10 4.78
CA ARG A 170 -6.11 4.76 6.21
C ARG A 170 -7.55 4.43 6.56
N ALA A 171 -8.51 5.20 6.06
CA ALA A 171 -9.92 4.94 6.30
C ALA A 171 -10.36 3.57 5.74
N PHE A 172 -9.96 3.26 4.52
CA PHE A 172 -10.22 1.95 3.92
C PHE A 172 -9.57 0.81 4.73
N ALA A 173 -8.29 0.95 5.08
CA ALA A 173 -7.57 -0.04 5.88
C ALA A 173 -8.24 -0.30 7.23
N ALA A 174 -8.73 0.74 7.91
CA ALA A 174 -9.48 0.60 9.15
C ALA A 174 -10.75 -0.26 8.97
N GLY A 175 -11.47 -0.08 7.86
CA GLY A 175 -12.62 -0.92 7.49
C GLY A 175 -12.26 -2.40 7.34
N VAL A 176 -11.17 -2.69 6.59
CA VAL A 176 -10.65 -4.06 6.42
C VAL A 176 -10.24 -4.69 7.75
N ILE A 177 -9.60 -3.93 8.64
CA ILE A 177 -9.18 -4.40 9.96
C ILE A 177 -10.38 -4.69 10.87
N ALA A 178 -11.44 -3.89 10.78
CA ALA A 178 -12.65 -4.03 11.59
C ALA A 178 -13.57 -5.17 11.13
N ALA A 179 -13.55 -5.53 9.85
CA ALA A 179 -14.41 -6.55 9.23
C ALA A 179 -14.09 -8.01 9.60
N ALA A 180 -13.73 -8.30 10.86
CA ALA A 180 -13.34 -9.62 11.34
C ALA A 180 -14.29 -10.75 10.85
N PRO A 181 -13.78 -11.94 10.49
CA PRO A 181 -14.65 -13.07 10.25
C PRO A 181 -15.39 -13.35 11.55
N ARG A 182 -16.73 -13.33 11.51
CA ARG A 182 -17.53 -13.87 12.61
C ARG A 182 -16.95 -15.26 12.90
N ARG A 183 -16.36 -15.44 14.09
CA ARG A 183 -16.01 -16.77 14.58
C ARG A 183 -17.25 -17.62 14.35
N ARG A 184 -17.15 -18.64 13.49
CA ARG A 184 -18.11 -19.74 13.53
C ARG A 184 -17.96 -20.33 14.93
N THR A 185 -18.82 -19.89 15.84
CA THR A 185 -19.10 -20.61 17.07
C THR A 185 -19.59 -21.98 16.61
N LYS A 186 -18.69 -22.97 16.65
CA LYS A 186 -19.11 -24.37 16.68
C LYS A 186 -19.90 -24.52 17.98
N PHE A 187 -21.22 -24.46 17.87
CA PHE A 187 -22.06 -25.22 18.79
C PHE A 187 -21.93 -26.67 18.35
N GLY A 188 -21.29 -27.46 19.19
CA GLY A 188 -21.16 -28.90 19.11
C GLY A 188 -21.00 -29.42 20.53
#